data_AF-A0A800IFM6-F1
#
_entry.id   AF-A0A800IFM6-F1
#
_cell.length_a   1.000
_cell.length_b   1.000
_cell.length_c   1.000
_cell.angle_alpha   90.00
_cell.angle_beta   90.00
_cell.angle_gamma   90.00
#
_symmetry.space_group_name_H-M   'P 1'
#
loop_
_entity.id
_entity.type
_entity.pdbx_description
1 polymer ?
#
loop_
_entity_poly.entity_id
_entity_poly.type
_entity_poly.pdbx_seq_one_letter_code
_entity_poly.pdbx_strand_id
1 'polypeptide(L)' 'MWEAPEGTYVSETVVAPKLGSTGDDDAYLLTFSSDVVNDVSHCEIFDATDPAPGPIVRVKLPERISSGTHATWAPADQL' A
#
# COMPACT_ATOMS: atom_id res chain seq x y z
N MET A 1 -11.41 -10.63 3.20
CA MET A 1 -10.03 -10.20 2.91
C MET A 1 -10.01 -9.69 1.49
N TRP A 2 -9.37 -8.56 1.22
CA TRP A 2 -9.24 -8.05 -0.15
C TRP A 2 -8.27 -8.93 -0.94
N GLU A 3 -8.59 -9.18 -2.21
CA GLU A 3 -7.73 -9.90 -3.15
C GLU A 3 -7.38 -8.96 -4.30
N ALA A 4 -6.10 -8.97 -4.69
CA ALA A 4 -5.67 -8.23 -5.86
C ALA A 4 -6.30 -8.83 -7.13
N PRO A 5 -6.53 -8.03 -8.18
CA PRO A 5 -6.99 -8.54 -9.47
C PRO A 5 -6.08 -9.65 -10.00
N GLU A 6 -6.62 -10.53 -10.83
CA GLU A 6 -5.86 -11.62 -11.46
C GLU A 6 -4.60 -11.08 -12.17
N GLY A 7 -3.47 -11.75 -11.97
CA GLY A 7 -2.17 -11.31 -12.51
C GLY A 7 -1.55 -10.11 -11.80
N THR A 8 -2.14 -9.65 -10.69
CA THR A 8 -1.55 -8.61 -9.84
C THR A 8 -0.94 -9.22 -8.59
N TYR A 9 0.32 -8.87 -8.32
CA TYR A 9 1.06 -9.33 -7.15
C TYR A 9 1.32 -8.16 -6.20
N VAL A 10 1.29 -8.41 -4.90
CA VAL A 10 1.38 -7.38 -3.86
C VAL A 10 2.70 -7.58 -3.09
N SER A 11 3.40 -6.48 -2.81
CA SER A 11 4.63 -6.47 -2.02
C SER A 11 4.34 -6.45 -0.51
N GLU A 12 5.38 -6.31 0.30
CA GLU A 12 5.23 -6.12 1.75
C GLU A 12 4.34 -4.90 2.04
N THR A 13 3.47 -5.04 3.05
CA THR A 13 2.62 -3.97 3.54
C THR A 13 3.30 -3.24 4.69
N VAL A 14 3.30 -1.91 4.66
CA VAL A 14 3.79 -1.04 5.73
C VAL A 14 2.65 -0.24 6.36
N VAL A 15 2.82 0.16 7.62
CA VAL A 15 1.84 0.93 8.39
C VAL A 15 2.29 2.39 8.46
N ALA A 16 1.40 3.32 8.11
CA ALA A 16 1.60 4.76 8.30
C ALA A 16 0.51 5.30 9.26
N PRO A 17 0.85 5.70 10.49
CA PRO A 17 -0.11 6.29 11.42
C PRO A 17 -0.78 7.54 10.82
N LYS A 18 -2.07 7.74 11.08
CA LYS A 18 -2.73 9.00 10.72
C LYS A 18 -2.17 10.15 11.54
N LEU A 19 -2.27 11.38 11.02
CA LEU A 19 -1.85 12.57 11.76
C LEU A 19 -2.70 12.69 13.03
N GLY A 20 -2.04 12.70 14.20
CA GLY A 20 -2.72 12.75 15.49
C GLY A 20 -3.34 11.43 15.95
N SER A 21 -2.96 10.30 15.34
CA SER A 21 -3.42 8.95 15.70
C SER A 21 -3.34 8.69 17.21
N THR A 22 -4.41 8.12 17.77
CA THR A 22 -4.49 7.72 19.19
C THR A 22 -4.67 6.22 19.40
N GLY A 23 -4.85 5.43 18.34
CA GLY A 23 -5.07 3.99 18.39
C GLY A 23 -4.16 3.25 17.42
N ASP A 24 -3.89 1.98 17.71
CA ASP A 24 -2.95 1.14 16.94
C ASP A 24 -3.41 0.93 15.48
N ASP A 25 -4.72 1.00 15.23
CA ASP A 25 -5.36 0.83 13.93
C ASP A 25 -5.79 2.15 13.28
N ASP A 26 -5.56 3.30 13.93
CA ASP A 26 -5.82 4.62 13.35
C ASP A 26 -4.70 5.01 12.37
N ALA A 27 -4.58 4.21 11.32
CA ALA A 27 -3.47 4.22 10.38
C ALA A 27 -3.96 3.98 8.95
N TYR A 28 -3.02 4.12 8.02
CA TYR A 28 -3.13 3.62 6.66
C TYR A 28 -2.22 2.41 6.49
N LEU A 29 -2.65 1.44 5.70
CA LEU A 29 -1.77 0.40 5.18
C LEU A 29 -1.34 0.78 3.77
N LEU A 30 -0.06 0.71 3.48
CA LEU A 30 0.49 0.97 2.16
C LEU A 30 1.19 -0.28 1.65
N THR A 31 1.00 -0.58 0.37
CA THR A 31 1.76 -1.62 -0.32
C THR A 31 1.90 -1.26 -1.79
N PHE A 32 2.86 -1.87 -2.47
CA PHE A 32 2.97 -1.77 -3.91
C PHE A 32 2.36 -2.99 -4.59
N SER A 33 1.56 -2.75 -5.61
CA SER A 33 1.03 -3.78 -6.50
C SER A 33 1.76 -3.74 -7.84
N SER A 34 2.00 -4.91 -8.44
CA SER A 34 2.53 -5.09 -9.79
C SER A 34 1.56 -5.94 -10.60
N ASP A 35 0.83 -5.28 -11.49
CA ASP A 35 -0.02 -5.89 -12.50
C ASP A 35 0.84 -6.27 -13.71
N VAL A 36 1.10 -7.57 -13.87
CA VAL A 36 1.96 -8.07 -14.94
C VAL A 36 1.24 -8.18 -16.27
N VAL A 37 -0.09 -8.16 -16.26
CA VAL A 37 -0.93 -8.25 -17.46
C VAL A 37 -0.95 -6.92 -18.19
N ASN A 38 -1.09 -5.82 -17.43
CA ASN A 38 -1.18 -4.47 -17.97
C ASN A 38 0.14 -3.67 -17.88
N ASP A 39 1.23 -4.31 -17.45
CA ASP A 39 2.57 -3.73 -17.29
C ASP A 39 2.57 -2.42 -16.48
N VAL A 40 1.91 -2.44 -15.32
CA VAL A 40 1.73 -1.27 -14.47
C VAL A 40 1.90 -1.63 -12.99
N SER A 41 2.44 -0.69 -12.22
CA SER A 41 2.46 -0.78 -10.76
C SER A 41 1.66 0.35 -10.12
N HIS A 42 1.16 0.10 -8.92
CA HIS A 42 0.51 1.11 -8.10
C HIS A 42 1.04 1.11 -6.68
N CYS A 43 1.02 2.26 -6.02
CA CYS A 43 0.95 2.32 -4.57
C CYS A 43 -0.52 2.23 -4.16
N GLU A 44 -0.87 1.18 -3.43
CA GLU A 44 -2.21 0.92 -2.91
C GLU A 44 -2.26 1.38 -1.46
N ILE A 45 -3.27 2.18 -1.11
CA ILE A 45 -3.45 2.71 0.25
C ILE A 45 -4.82 2.25 0.77
N PHE A 46 -4.83 1.61 1.93
CA PHE A 46 -6.02 1.07 2.59
C PHE A 46 -6.29 1.80 3.91
N ASP A 47 -7.54 1.81 4.34
CA ASP A 47 -7.88 2.11 5.73
C ASP A 47 -7.50 0.91 6.62
N ALA A 48 -6.68 1.13 7.66
CA ALA A 48 -6.23 0.04 8.52
C ALA A 48 -7.36 -0.52 9.41
N THR A 49 -8.43 0.25 9.65
CA THR A 49 -9.59 -0.17 10.46
C THR A 49 -10.48 -1.19 9.75
N ASP A 50 -10.58 -1.12 8.42
CA ASP A 50 -11.25 -2.11 7.58
C ASP A 50 -10.61 -2.18 6.18
N PRO A 51 -9.62 -3.07 5.97
CA PRO A 51 -8.97 -3.23 4.67
C PRO A 51 -9.77 -4.13 3.71
N ALA A 52 -10.87 -4.76 4.15
CA ALA A 52 -11.60 -5.73 3.33
C ALA A 52 -12.25 -5.14 2.05
N PRO A 53 -12.77 -3.89 2.05
CA PRO A 53 -13.27 -3.24 0.84
C PRO A 53 -12.21 -2.99 -0.24
N GLY A 54 -10.93 -3.03 0.12
CA GLY A 54 -9.81 -2.76 -0.77
C GLY A 54 -9.21 -1.35 -0.60
N PRO A 55 -8.36 -0.92 -1.54
CA PRO A 55 -7.65 0.35 -1.43
C PRO A 55 -8.61 1.53 -1.57
N ILE A 56 -8.50 2.49 -0.64
CA ILE A 56 -9.22 3.76 -0.67
C ILE A 56 -8.57 4.78 -1.61
N VAL A 57 -7.26 4.62 -1.88
CA VAL A 57 -6.50 5.39 -2.86
C VAL A 57 -5.56 4.47 -3.61
N ARG A 58 -5.44 4.71 -4.92
CA ARG A 58 -4.52 4.02 -5.81
C ARG A 58 -3.69 5.04 -6.58
N VAL A 59 -2.38 5.05 -6.37
CA VAL A 59 -1.44 5.93 -7.07
C VAL A 59 -0.73 5.12 -8.14
N LYS A 60 -0.99 5.43 -9.41
CA LYS A 60 -0.27 4.82 -10.54
C LYS A 60 1.20 5.25 -10.55
N LEU A 61 2.11 4.29 -10.62
CA LEU A 61 3.53 4.56 -10.82
C LEU A 61 3.81 4.82 -12.31
N PRO A 62 4.83 5.64 -12.63
CA PRO A 62 5.19 5.92 -14.02
C PRO A 62 5.77 4.69 -14.74
N GLU A 63 6.27 3.70 -13.99
CA GLU A 63 6.87 2.46 -14.50
C GLU A 63 6.49 1.28 -13.59
N ARG A 64 6.51 0.06 -14.14
CA ARG A 64 6.34 -1.16 -13.34
C ARG A 64 7.60 -1.43 -12.52
N ILE A 65 7.42 -1.65 -11.21
CA ILE A 65 8.53 -1.95 -10.31
C ILE A 65 8.83 -3.46 -10.26
N SER A 66 10.09 -3.81 -10.01
CA SER A 66 10.50 -5.18 -9.72
C SER A 66 9.99 -5.64 -8.35
N SER A 67 10.03 -6.94 -8.07
CA SER A 67 9.80 -7.44 -6.70
C SER A 67 10.83 -6.86 -5.73
N GLY A 68 10.35 -6.19 -4.69
CA GLY A 68 11.15 -5.75 -3.56
C GLY A 68 11.23 -6.80 -2.45
N THR A 69 11.88 -6.44 -1.34
CA THR A 69 11.92 -7.25 -0.10
C THR A 69 11.20 -6.52 1.03
N HIS A 70 11.84 -5.51 1.63
CA HIS A 70 11.32 -4.79 2.78
C HIS A 70 11.22 -3.28 2.53
N ALA A 71 10.26 -2.65 3.21
CA ALA A 71 10.07 -1.21 3.21
C ALA A 71 9.74 -0.70 4.61
N THR A 72 9.86 0.61 4.82
CA THR A 72 9.42 1.28 6.05
C THR A 72 8.78 2.62 5.73
N TRP A 73 7.78 3.00 6.52
CA TRP A 73 7.26 4.36 6.55
C TRP A 73 8.06 5.19 7.55
N ALA A 74 8.41 6.42 7.18
CA ALA A 74 8.97 7.41 8.08
C ALA A 74 8.19 8.72 7.93
N PRO A 75 7.72 9.34 9.03
CA PRO A 75 7.14 10.67 8.98
C PRO A 75 8.21 11.72 8.62
N ALA A 76 7.77 12.86 8.08
CA ALA A 76 8.68 13.88 7.57
C ALA A 76 9.59 14.52 8.62
N ASP A 77 9.20 14.48 9.90
CA ASP A 77 9.99 14.98 11.03
C ASP A 77 11.09 14.01 11.51
N GLN A 78 11.17 12.82 10.89
CA GLN A 78 12.21 11.82 11.11
C GLN A 78 13.22 11.71 9.96
N LEU A 79 13.18 12.63 8.99
CA LEU A 79 14.15 12.78 7.91
C LEU A 79 15.22 13.83 8.25
#